data_AF-A0A1Y0D255-F1
#
_entry.id   AF-A0A1Y0D255-F1
#
_cell.length_a   1.000
_cell.length_b   1.000
_cell.length_c   1.000
_cell.angle_alpha   90.00
_cell.angle_beta   90.00
_cell.angle_gamma   90.00
#
_symmetry.space_group_name_H-M   'P 1'
#
loop_
_entity.id
_entity.type
_entity.pdbx_description
1 polymer ?
#
loop_
_entity_poly.entity_id
_entity_poly.type
_entity_poly.pdbx_seq_one_letter_code
_entity_poly.pdbx_strand_id
1 'polypeptide(L)'
;MKTVNSHKPLLLSAIITALTMSYANISIAADTDPKEHVWQDRMGLENYDRQRDALEKDLTGSDTVEQLRSRLQKAGYRLTAINQESDSDIEYEVVKGDHTFEVKSEVSDGKLKDLAVTNNIWRADTTKRALKDADYDASDVTYDKENPGRYSDAQFADTWAQEKDALAAAMPAGKKFDDYKKILEDKGYQITSINDADDDEVEFEIVKGDHSFEVNLERDDDTKVVEEVEISNNIWHSEETEKALGED
;
A
#
# COMPACT_ATOMS: atom_id res chain seq x y z
N MET A 1 -76.49 59.00 7.21
CA MET A 1 -76.18 58.20 6.00
C MET A 1 -75.81 56.80 6.44
N LYS A 2 -76.44 55.77 5.86
CA LYS A 2 -76.06 54.35 5.94
C LYS A 2 -74.86 54.13 5.02
N THR A 3 -73.91 53.28 5.41
CA THR A 3 -73.52 52.04 4.69
C THR A 3 -72.43 51.26 5.44
N VAL A 4 -72.67 49.94 5.54
CA VAL A 4 -71.71 48.87 5.84
C VAL A 4 -71.11 48.41 4.50
N ASN A 5 -69.80 48.08 4.47
CA ASN A 5 -69.15 47.03 3.66
C ASN A 5 -67.64 47.34 3.56
N SER A 6 -66.74 46.51 4.10
CA SER A 6 -66.30 45.18 3.65
C SER A 6 -64.95 45.30 2.96
N HIS A 7 -63.88 44.74 3.54
CA HIS A 7 -62.78 44.19 2.75
C HIS A 7 -62.31 42.87 3.36
N LYS A 8 -62.27 41.88 2.48
CA LYS A 8 -61.92 40.46 2.65
C LYS A 8 -60.39 40.26 2.64
N PRO A 9 -59.90 39.11 3.09
CA PRO A 9 -58.48 38.87 3.41
C PRO A 9 -57.65 38.50 2.18
N LEU A 10 -56.35 38.80 2.23
CA LEU A 10 -55.36 38.28 1.29
C LEU A 10 -54.67 37.06 1.92
N LEU A 11 -54.92 35.91 1.29
CA LEU A 11 -54.22 34.65 1.52
C LEU A 11 -52.73 34.82 1.22
N LEU A 12 -51.88 34.56 2.21
CA LEU A 12 -50.45 34.37 2.01
C LEU A 12 -50.23 32.89 1.72
N SER A 13 -49.97 32.55 0.45
CA SER A 13 -49.62 31.20 0.05
C SER A 13 -48.21 30.87 0.56
N ALA A 14 -48.12 29.87 1.42
CA ALA A 14 -46.87 29.23 1.81
C ALA A 14 -46.36 28.38 0.63
N ILE A 15 -45.06 28.52 0.31
CA ILE A 15 -44.29 27.51 -0.42
C ILE A 15 -43.15 27.14 0.52
N ILE A 16 -43.35 26.08 1.29
CA ILE A 16 -42.27 25.36 1.98
C ILE A 16 -41.86 24.27 1.00
N THR A 17 -40.76 24.48 0.28
CA THR A 17 -40.12 23.41 -0.49
C THR A 17 -39.37 22.53 0.51
N ALA A 18 -39.96 21.41 0.89
CA ALA A 18 -39.25 20.34 1.58
C ALA A 18 -38.27 19.69 0.59
N LEU A 19 -36.97 19.93 0.75
CA LEU A 19 -35.96 19.05 0.17
C LEU A 19 -35.93 17.77 1.00
N THR A 20 -36.52 16.70 0.47
CA THR A 20 -36.21 15.35 0.93
C THR A 20 -34.86 14.96 0.33
N MET A 21 -33.80 15.01 1.14
CA MET A 21 -32.56 14.30 0.81
C MET A 21 -32.84 12.81 0.99
N SER A 22 -33.10 12.12 -0.11
CA SER A 22 -33.03 10.67 -0.18
C SER A 22 -31.55 10.28 -0.11
N TYR A 23 -31.10 9.77 1.04
CA TYR A 23 -29.87 8.99 1.10
C TYR A 23 -30.12 7.72 0.30
N ALA A 24 -29.61 7.68 -0.93
CA ALA A 24 -29.46 6.43 -1.65
C ALA A 24 -28.38 5.64 -0.91
N ASN A 25 -28.77 4.53 -0.28
CA ASN A 25 -27.83 3.48 0.07
C ASN A 25 -27.25 2.97 -1.25
N ILE A 26 -26.04 3.40 -1.57
CA ILE A 26 -25.24 2.75 -2.62
C ILE A 26 -24.75 1.46 -1.97
N SER A 27 -25.52 0.39 -2.15
CA SER A 27 -24.99 -0.96 -2.05
C SER A 27 -24.04 -1.14 -3.23
N ILE A 28 -22.74 -0.96 -2.97
CA ILE A 28 -21.71 -1.42 -3.90
C ILE A 28 -21.84 -2.94 -3.91
N ALA A 29 -22.31 -3.47 -5.03
CA ALA A 29 -22.26 -4.89 -5.27
C ALA A 29 -20.77 -5.25 -5.40
N ALA A 30 -20.26 -6.07 -4.48
CA ALA A 30 -19.00 -6.78 -4.65
C ALA A 30 -19.16 -7.68 -5.88
N ASP A 31 -18.44 -7.36 -6.95
CA ASP A 31 -18.47 -8.11 -8.20
C ASP A 31 -17.25 -9.04 -8.26
N THR A 32 -17.60 -10.34 -8.38
CA THR A 32 -16.87 -11.49 -8.95
C THR A 32 -15.68 -12.16 -8.25
N ASP A 33 -15.97 -13.45 -7.94
CA ASP A 33 -15.15 -14.63 -7.68
C ASP A 33 -14.00 -14.56 -6.65
N PRO A 34 -14.31 -14.88 -5.39
CA PRO A 34 -13.32 -14.77 -4.33
C PRO A 34 -12.16 -15.80 -4.42
N LYS A 35 -12.34 -16.93 -5.12
CA LYS A 35 -11.35 -18.04 -5.13
C LYS A 35 -10.15 -17.84 -6.06
N GLU A 36 -10.20 -16.86 -6.95
CA GLU A 36 -9.08 -16.59 -7.86
C GLU A 36 -8.00 -15.68 -7.25
N HIS A 37 -8.30 -14.93 -6.18
CA HIS A 37 -7.40 -13.89 -5.66
C HIS A 37 -6.27 -14.42 -4.76
N VAL A 38 -6.55 -15.30 -3.79
CA VAL A 38 -5.51 -15.83 -2.85
C VAL A 38 -4.37 -16.55 -3.58
N TRP A 39 -4.71 -17.33 -4.62
CA TRP A 39 -3.70 -17.95 -5.48
C TRP A 39 -2.96 -16.95 -6.36
N GLN A 40 -3.61 -15.88 -6.83
CA GLN A 40 -2.95 -14.84 -7.65
C GLN A 40 -1.99 -13.99 -6.82
N ASP A 41 -2.33 -13.69 -5.56
CA ASP A 41 -1.50 -12.86 -4.69
C ASP A 41 -0.27 -13.65 -4.21
N ARG A 42 -0.46 -14.91 -3.78
CA ARG A 42 0.67 -15.80 -3.46
C ARG A 42 1.51 -16.19 -4.68
N MET A 43 0.91 -16.48 -5.85
CA MET A 43 1.68 -16.71 -7.08
C MET A 43 2.39 -15.45 -7.56
N GLY A 44 1.79 -14.28 -7.33
CA GLY A 44 2.40 -13.01 -7.69
C GLY A 44 3.51 -12.63 -6.72
N LEU A 45 3.43 -12.97 -5.42
CA LEU A 45 4.57 -12.91 -4.49
C LEU A 45 5.72 -13.82 -4.95
N GLU A 46 5.44 -15.08 -5.31
CA GLU A 46 6.49 -15.94 -5.86
C GLU A 46 7.08 -15.38 -7.16
N ASN A 47 6.25 -14.80 -8.04
CA ASN A 47 6.72 -14.17 -9.27
C ASN A 47 7.56 -12.92 -8.99
N TYR A 48 7.16 -12.13 -8.02
CA TYR A 48 7.83 -10.93 -7.55
C TYR A 48 9.20 -11.27 -6.96
N ASP A 49 9.28 -12.27 -6.08
CA ASP A 49 10.53 -12.79 -5.53
C ASP A 49 11.45 -13.34 -6.64
N ARG A 50 10.91 -14.11 -7.59
CA ARG A 50 11.68 -14.58 -8.75
C ARG A 50 12.22 -13.41 -9.58
N GLN A 51 11.44 -12.34 -9.74
CA GLN A 51 11.86 -11.17 -10.51
C GLN A 51 12.93 -10.36 -9.76
N ARG A 52 12.82 -10.24 -8.43
CA ARG A 52 13.85 -9.66 -7.55
C ARG A 52 15.17 -10.42 -7.67
N ASP A 53 15.13 -11.74 -7.48
CA ASP A 53 16.33 -12.59 -7.53
C ASP A 53 16.98 -12.57 -8.93
N ALA A 54 16.16 -12.51 -9.99
CA ALA A 54 16.65 -12.34 -11.35
C ALA A 54 17.32 -10.97 -11.55
N LEU A 55 16.74 -9.90 -11.00
CA LEU A 55 17.36 -8.57 -11.04
C LEU A 55 18.69 -8.57 -10.30
N GLU A 56 18.76 -9.05 -9.07
CA GLU A 56 20.00 -9.11 -8.28
C GLU A 56 21.12 -9.85 -9.03
N LYS A 57 20.76 -10.97 -9.68
CA LYS A 57 21.67 -11.72 -10.54
C LYS A 57 22.13 -10.91 -11.76
N ASP A 58 21.25 -10.18 -12.43
CA ASP A 58 21.60 -9.33 -13.58
C ASP A 58 22.52 -8.16 -13.20
N LEU A 59 22.38 -7.67 -11.96
CA LEU A 59 23.22 -6.61 -11.40
C LEU A 59 24.57 -7.11 -10.89
N THR A 60 24.72 -8.42 -10.71
CA THR A 60 26.00 -9.03 -10.29
C THR A 60 27.13 -8.63 -11.26
N GLY A 61 28.24 -8.17 -10.69
CA GLY A 61 29.40 -7.66 -11.43
C GLY A 61 29.24 -6.22 -11.95
N SER A 62 28.36 -5.44 -11.33
CA SER A 62 28.40 -3.97 -11.41
C SER A 62 29.47 -3.47 -10.46
N ASP A 63 30.60 -2.97 -10.98
CA ASP A 63 31.68 -2.43 -10.17
C ASP A 63 31.51 -0.92 -9.91
N THR A 64 30.74 -0.21 -10.75
CA THR A 64 30.53 1.24 -10.64
C THR A 64 29.05 1.61 -10.76
N VAL A 65 28.68 2.80 -10.27
CA VAL A 65 27.32 3.37 -10.41
C VAL A 65 26.88 3.44 -11.87
N GLU A 66 27.79 3.81 -12.79
CA GLU A 66 27.49 3.87 -14.22
C GLU A 66 27.14 2.48 -14.79
N GLN A 67 27.91 1.45 -14.41
CA GLN A 67 27.62 0.07 -14.83
C GLN A 67 26.30 -0.44 -14.25
N LEU A 68 26.01 -0.12 -12.99
CA LEU A 68 24.74 -0.44 -12.35
C LEU A 68 23.57 0.16 -13.12
N ARG A 69 23.59 1.48 -13.38
CA ARG A 69 22.52 2.17 -14.13
C ARG A 69 22.35 1.59 -15.54
N SER A 70 23.45 1.29 -16.23
CA SER A 70 23.41 0.66 -17.55
C SER A 70 22.76 -0.74 -17.52
N ARG A 71 23.07 -1.55 -16.49
CA ARG A 71 22.48 -2.89 -16.32
C ARG A 71 21.01 -2.84 -15.96
N LEU A 72 20.59 -1.94 -15.06
CA LEU A 72 19.18 -1.68 -14.75
C LEU A 72 18.39 -1.38 -16.02
N GLN A 73 18.88 -0.43 -16.82
CA GLN A 73 18.25 -0.07 -18.09
C GLN A 73 18.19 -1.27 -19.05
N LYS A 74 19.29 -2.02 -19.19
CA LYS A 74 19.34 -3.21 -20.06
C LYS A 74 18.40 -4.33 -19.62
N ALA A 75 18.18 -4.48 -18.31
CA ALA A 75 17.22 -5.43 -17.73
C ALA A 75 15.76 -4.94 -17.86
N GLY A 76 15.55 -3.72 -18.37
CA GLY A 76 14.23 -3.13 -18.59
C GLY A 76 13.65 -2.42 -17.37
N TYR A 77 14.47 -2.11 -16.37
CA TYR A 77 14.07 -1.35 -15.20
C TYR A 77 14.24 0.15 -15.45
N ARG A 78 13.25 0.92 -15.00
CA ARG A 78 13.31 2.39 -14.91
C ARG A 78 13.75 2.78 -13.50
N LEU A 79 14.70 3.70 -13.38
CA LEU A 79 15.06 4.31 -12.10
C LEU A 79 14.04 5.40 -11.79
N THR A 80 13.34 5.29 -10.66
CA THR A 80 12.23 6.18 -10.29
C THR A 80 12.54 7.07 -9.11
N ALA A 81 13.47 6.67 -8.24
CA ALA A 81 13.97 7.51 -7.16
C ALA A 81 15.45 7.25 -6.87
N ILE A 82 16.11 8.27 -6.33
CA ILE A 82 17.44 8.17 -5.73
C ILE A 82 17.27 8.56 -4.27
N ASN A 83 17.18 7.57 -3.39
CA ASN A 83 16.99 7.77 -1.96
C ASN A 83 18.31 8.11 -1.29
N GLN A 84 19.42 7.59 -1.83
CA GLN A 84 20.77 7.89 -1.38
C GLN A 84 21.76 7.84 -2.55
N GLU A 85 22.66 8.83 -2.64
CA GLU A 85 23.80 8.80 -3.56
C GLU A 85 24.96 9.61 -2.99
N SER A 86 25.93 8.91 -2.40
CA SER A 86 27.10 9.48 -1.75
C SER A 86 28.39 8.72 -2.13
N ASP A 87 29.52 9.19 -1.59
CA ASP A 87 30.81 8.50 -1.75
C ASP A 87 30.89 7.20 -0.93
N SER A 88 29.92 6.94 -0.03
CA SER A 88 29.89 5.76 0.85
C SER A 88 28.76 4.78 0.55
N ASP A 89 27.70 5.20 -0.15
CA ASP A 89 26.47 4.41 -0.30
C ASP A 89 25.59 4.93 -1.43
N ILE A 90 24.81 4.02 -2.00
CA ILE A 90 23.71 4.32 -2.90
C ILE A 90 22.45 3.54 -2.52
N GLU A 91 21.30 4.13 -2.82
CA GLU A 91 19.99 3.50 -2.70
C GLU A 91 19.05 4.07 -3.75
N TYR A 92 18.54 3.20 -4.61
CA TYR A 92 17.67 3.56 -5.74
C TYR A 92 16.36 2.79 -5.66
N GLU A 93 15.26 3.42 -6.05
CA GLU A 93 14.02 2.72 -6.38
C GLU A 93 13.92 2.50 -7.89
N VAL A 94 13.49 1.30 -8.27
CA VAL A 94 13.36 0.90 -9.68
C VAL A 94 12.02 0.25 -9.95
N VAL A 95 11.51 0.39 -11.18
CA VAL A 95 10.21 -0.15 -11.61
C VAL A 95 10.33 -0.92 -12.92
N LYS A 96 9.63 -2.06 -13.02
CA LYS A 96 9.42 -2.80 -14.26
C LYS A 96 8.03 -3.45 -14.27
N GLY A 97 7.17 -2.98 -15.16
CA GLY A 97 5.75 -3.35 -15.14
C GLY A 97 5.09 -2.77 -13.89
N ASP A 98 4.38 -3.62 -13.17
CA ASP A 98 3.70 -3.39 -11.89
C ASP A 98 4.58 -3.69 -10.67
N HIS A 99 5.83 -4.10 -10.86
CA HIS A 99 6.77 -4.41 -9.78
C HIS A 99 7.76 -3.27 -9.54
N THR A 100 8.15 -3.10 -8.29
CA THR A 100 9.19 -2.17 -7.87
C THR A 100 10.15 -2.80 -6.86
N PHE A 101 11.43 -2.42 -6.90
CA PHE A 101 12.44 -2.88 -5.96
C PHE A 101 13.32 -1.73 -5.51
N GLU A 102 13.98 -1.93 -4.37
CA GLU A 102 15.03 -1.05 -3.89
C GLU A 102 16.39 -1.70 -4.14
N VAL A 103 17.33 -0.93 -4.69
CA VAL A 103 18.68 -1.38 -5.03
C VAL A 103 19.67 -0.62 -4.18
N LYS A 104 20.46 -1.34 -3.37
CA LYS A 104 21.42 -0.75 -2.44
C LYS A 104 22.82 -1.25 -2.70
N SER A 105 23.81 -0.43 -2.39
CA SER A 105 25.20 -0.84 -2.36
C SER A 105 26.02 0.12 -1.54
N GLU A 106 27.00 -0.39 -0.80
CA GLU A 106 28.07 0.42 -0.24
C GLU A 106 29.01 0.87 -1.37
N VAL A 107 29.59 2.06 -1.22
CA VAL A 107 30.57 2.62 -2.14
C VAL A 107 31.90 2.79 -1.41
N SER A 108 32.97 2.21 -1.97
CA SER A 108 34.33 2.37 -1.47
C SER A 108 35.30 2.53 -2.62
N ASP A 109 36.08 3.61 -2.62
CA ASP A 109 37.02 3.97 -3.70
C ASP A 109 36.35 4.01 -5.08
N GLY A 110 35.11 4.52 -5.14
CA GLY A 110 34.30 4.57 -6.36
C GLY A 110 33.80 3.22 -6.86
N LYS A 111 33.92 2.15 -6.04
CA LYS A 111 33.46 0.81 -6.35
C LYS A 111 32.28 0.40 -5.49
N LEU A 112 31.34 -0.30 -6.12
CA LEU A 112 30.19 -0.91 -5.44
C LEU A 112 30.64 -2.12 -4.62
N LYS A 113 30.03 -2.26 -3.44
CA LYS A 113 30.19 -3.34 -2.47
C LYS A 113 28.82 -3.78 -1.97
N ASP A 114 28.69 -5.09 -1.75
CA ASP A 114 27.49 -5.69 -1.16
C ASP A 114 26.19 -5.22 -1.82
N LEU A 115 26.19 -5.24 -3.16
CA LEU A 115 25.03 -4.85 -3.94
C LEU A 115 23.87 -5.82 -3.68
N ALA A 116 22.73 -5.28 -3.26
CA ALA A 116 21.54 -6.03 -2.90
C ALA A 116 20.30 -5.43 -3.57
N VAL A 117 19.29 -6.28 -3.77
CA VAL A 117 17.96 -5.88 -4.25
C VAL A 117 16.95 -6.33 -3.20
N THR A 118 16.14 -5.40 -2.70
CA THR A 118 15.12 -5.65 -1.68
C THR A 118 13.74 -5.26 -2.18
N ASN A 119 12.70 -5.70 -1.48
CA ASN A 119 11.34 -5.25 -1.74
C ASN A 119 11.28 -3.74 -1.46
N ASN A 120 10.58 -2.98 -2.31
CA ASN A 120 10.38 -1.55 -2.09
C ASN A 120 9.06 -1.32 -1.35
N ILE A 121 9.18 -1.22 -0.03
CA ILE A 121 8.05 -1.09 0.88
C ILE A 121 7.62 0.37 0.95
N TRP A 122 8.56 1.27 1.20
CA TRP A 122 8.32 2.69 1.38
C TRP A 122 8.66 3.46 0.11
N ARG A 123 7.67 3.55 -0.76
CA ARG A 123 7.86 4.06 -2.12
C ARG A 123 7.94 5.58 -2.14
N ALA A 124 8.86 6.11 -2.94
CA ALA A 124 8.84 7.51 -3.34
C ALA A 124 7.59 7.83 -4.20
N ASP A 125 7.12 9.08 -4.13
CA ASP A 125 5.97 9.56 -4.91
C ASP A 125 6.15 9.34 -6.42
N THR A 126 7.39 9.46 -6.91
CA THR A 126 7.77 9.20 -8.30
C THR A 126 7.61 7.73 -8.68
N THR A 127 7.95 6.81 -7.77
CA THR A 127 7.75 5.37 -7.96
C THR A 127 6.28 5.01 -7.99
N LYS A 128 5.47 5.55 -7.06
CA LYS A 128 4.01 5.37 -7.05
C LYS A 128 3.39 5.80 -8.38
N ARG A 129 3.76 6.98 -8.88
CA ARG A 129 3.32 7.46 -10.20
C ARG A 129 3.76 6.53 -11.34
N ALA A 130 4.98 6.03 -11.31
CA ALA A 130 5.50 5.13 -12.34
C ALA A 130 4.84 3.75 -12.36
N LEU A 131 4.28 3.29 -11.23
CA LEU A 131 3.47 2.07 -11.14
C LEU A 131 2.06 2.29 -11.73
N LYS A 132 1.48 3.47 -11.52
CA LYS A 132 0.15 3.85 -12.04
C LYS A 132 0.17 4.21 -13.53
N ASP A 133 1.30 4.74 -14.03
CA ASP A 133 1.49 5.16 -15.42
C ASP A 133 2.72 4.51 -16.04
N ALA A 134 2.47 3.54 -16.93
CA ALA A 134 3.51 2.82 -17.66
C ALA A 134 4.37 3.74 -18.55
N ASP A 135 3.82 4.88 -18.98
CA ASP A 135 4.50 5.87 -19.82
C ASP A 135 5.14 7.00 -18.99
N TYR A 136 5.07 6.94 -17.66
CA TYR A 136 5.70 7.95 -16.79
C TYR A 136 7.18 8.12 -17.11
N ASP A 137 7.55 9.35 -17.44
CA ASP A 137 8.92 9.72 -17.75
C ASP A 137 9.71 9.96 -16.45
N ALA A 138 10.53 8.98 -16.09
CA ALA A 138 11.44 9.05 -14.94
C ALA A 138 12.86 9.49 -15.34
N SER A 139 13.07 10.05 -16.55
CA SER A 139 14.41 10.42 -17.01
C SER A 139 15.04 11.58 -16.25
N ASP A 140 14.23 12.41 -15.57
CA ASP A 140 14.67 13.57 -14.78
C ASP A 140 14.81 13.28 -13.27
N VAL A 141 14.88 12.01 -12.86
CA VAL A 141 15.09 11.67 -11.43
C VAL A 141 16.43 12.21 -10.96
N THR A 142 16.39 13.02 -9.90
CA THR A 142 17.57 13.63 -9.27
C THR A 142 17.57 13.36 -7.77
N TYR A 143 18.76 13.22 -7.19
CA TYR A 143 18.92 13.03 -5.77
C TYR A 143 18.54 14.29 -4.98
N ASP A 144 17.56 14.18 -4.09
CA ASP A 144 17.20 15.23 -3.15
C ASP A 144 18.21 15.28 -1.99
N LYS A 145 19.25 16.09 -2.17
CA LYS A 145 20.30 16.29 -1.18
C LYS A 145 19.80 16.98 0.10
N GLU A 146 18.65 17.64 0.07
CA GLU A 146 18.09 18.32 1.25
C GLU A 146 17.38 17.32 2.17
N ASN A 147 16.92 16.18 1.63
CA ASN A 147 16.19 15.14 2.37
C ASN A 147 16.76 13.74 2.07
N PRO A 148 18.04 13.46 2.39
CA PRO A 148 18.66 12.17 2.12
C PRO A 148 17.95 11.05 2.88
N GLY A 149 17.65 9.95 2.18
CA GLY A 149 17.00 8.77 2.75
C GLY A 149 15.54 8.97 3.17
N ARG A 150 14.88 10.06 2.72
CA ARG A 150 13.46 10.31 3.00
C ARG A 150 12.55 9.10 2.71
N TYR A 151 12.93 8.31 1.70
CA TYR A 151 12.19 7.11 1.31
C TYR A 151 12.96 5.79 1.55
N SER A 152 13.93 5.78 2.48
CA SER A 152 14.75 4.60 2.71
C SER A 152 14.06 3.58 3.62
N ASP A 153 13.84 2.37 3.11
CA ASP A 153 13.30 1.26 3.92
C ASP A 153 14.17 0.96 5.14
N ALA A 154 15.49 1.17 5.02
CA ALA A 154 16.44 0.94 6.12
C ALA A 154 16.21 1.87 7.32
N GLN A 155 15.67 3.07 7.10
CA GLN A 155 15.35 4.00 8.19
C GLN A 155 14.13 3.55 9.00
N PHE A 156 13.20 2.82 8.38
CA PHE A 156 11.94 2.43 9.00
C PHE A 156 11.92 0.95 9.45
N ALA A 157 12.85 0.13 8.96
CA ALA A 157 12.92 -1.32 9.22
C ALA A 157 12.80 -1.68 10.72
N ASP A 158 13.52 -0.99 11.60
CA ASP A 158 13.49 -1.28 13.04
C ASP A 158 12.13 -0.96 13.68
N THR A 159 11.53 0.17 13.30
CA THR A 159 10.22 0.59 13.82
C THR A 159 9.14 -0.36 13.33
N TRP A 160 9.22 -0.78 12.07
CA TRP A 160 8.28 -1.70 11.46
C TRP A 160 8.37 -3.10 12.03
N ALA A 161 9.58 -3.62 12.23
CA ALA A 161 9.79 -4.90 12.90
C ALA A 161 9.21 -4.90 14.32
N GLN A 162 9.46 -3.83 15.08
CA GLN A 162 8.91 -3.68 16.44
C GLN A 162 7.38 -3.56 16.43
N GLU A 163 6.81 -2.82 15.47
CA GLU A 163 5.37 -2.65 15.36
C GLU A 163 4.67 -3.95 14.92
N LYS A 164 5.26 -4.67 13.97
CA LYS A 164 4.81 -5.99 13.54
C LYS A 164 4.85 -6.99 14.69
N ASP A 165 5.94 -7.04 15.44
CA ASP A 165 6.08 -7.92 16.62
C ASP A 165 5.05 -7.57 17.70
N ALA A 166 4.82 -6.29 17.95
CA ALA A 166 3.81 -5.82 18.90
C ALA A 166 2.39 -6.15 18.44
N LEU A 167 2.12 -6.11 17.14
CA LEU A 167 0.85 -6.48 16.54
C LEU A 167 0.61 -7.99 16.62
N ALA A 168 1.60 -8.80 16.21
CA ALA A 168 1.56 -10.26 16.31
C ALA A 168 1.31 -10.71 17.76
N ALA A 169 1.97 -10.09 18.73
CA ALA A 169 1.74 -10.36 20.15
C ALA A 169 0.32 -9.97 20.63
N ALA A 170 -0.32 -9.00 19.99
CA ALA A 170 -1.67 -8.56 20.32
C ALA A 170 -2.78 -9.41 19.66
N MET A 171 -2.43 -10.16 18.61
CA MET A 171 -3.36 -10.96 17.80
C MET A 171 -3.09 -12.46 17.94
N PRO A 172 -3.22 -13.06 19.14
CA PRO A 172 -3.04 -14.50 19.30
C PRO A 172 -4.18 -15.26 18.61
N ALA A 173 -3.90 -16.48 18.15
CA ALA A 173 -4.90 -17.44 17.68
C ALA A 173 -5.97 -17.76 18.75
N GLY A 174 -7.03 -18.46 18.33
CA GLY A 174 -8.12 -18.92 19.20
C GLY A 174 -9.25 -17.91 19.39
N LYS A 175 -9.41 -16.94 18.48
CA LYS A 175 -10.48 -15.93 18.48
C LYS A 175 -11.25 -15.94 17.16
N LYS A 176 -12.39 -15.26 17.11
CA LYS A 176 -13.13 -15.05 15.85
C LYS A 176 -12.71 -13.74 15.20
N PHE A 177 -12.93 -13.60 13.90
CA PHE A 177 -12.56 -12.41 13.13
C PHE A 177 -13.02 -11.08 13.76
N ASP A 178 -14.25 -11.04 14.31
CA ASP A 178 -14.77 -9.82 14.96
C ASP A 178 -13.98 -9.39 16.20
N ASP A 179 -13.34 -10.32 16.91
CA ASP A 179 -12.45 -9.97 18.03
C ASP A 179 -11.18 -9.28 17.53
N TYR A 180 -10.64 -9.70 16.38
CA TYR A 180 -9.45 -9.10 15.79
C TYR A 180 -9.73 -7.68 15.27
N LYS A 181 -10.90 -7.44 14.66
CA LYS A 181 -11.33 -6.07 14.29
C LYS A 181 -11.25 -5.13 15.49
N LYS A 182 -11.75 -5.60 16.64
CA LYS A 182 -11.71 -4.82 17.88
C LYS A 182 -10.29 -4.60 18.40
N ILE A 183 -9.44 -5.63 18.35
CA ILE A 183 -8.02 -5.51 18.74
C ILE A 183 -7.32 -4.45 17.88
N LEU A 184 -7.55 -4.48 16.58
CA LEU A 184 -6.97 -3.53 15.62
C LEU A 184 -7.44 -2.11 15.88
N GLU A 185 -8.75 -1.91 16.04
CA GLU A 185 -9.34 -0.62 16.39
C GLU A 185 -8.77 -0.07 17.72
N ASP A 186 -8.73 -0.90 18.76
CA ASP A 186 -8.19 -0.53 20.08
C ASP A 186 -6.67 -0.19 20.02
N LYS A 187 -5.96 -0.68 18.99
CA LYS A 187 -4.55 -0.37 18.70
C LYS A 187 -4.35 0.80 17.74
N GLY A 188 -5.44 1.38 17.24
CA GLY A 188 -5.42 2.52 16.32
C GLY A 188 -5.19 2.15 14.86
N TYR A 189 -5.37 0.88 14.49
CA TYR A 189 -5.36 0.44 13.10
C TYR A 189 -6.75 0.60 12.47
N GLN A 190 -6.75 0.97 11.20
CA GLN A 190 -7.91 0.93 10.32
C GLN A 190 -7.76 -0.26 9.38
N ILE A 191 -8.81 -1.07 9.24
CA ILE A 191 -8.89 -2.05 8.14
C ILE A 191 -9.33 -1.32 6.88
N THR A 192 -8.58 -1.47 5.79
CA THR A 192 -8.80 -0.74 4.53
C THR A 192 -9.38 -1.64 3.44
N SER A 193 -8.97 -2.89 3.39
CA SER A 193 -9.46 -3.91 2.44
C SER A 193 -9.62 -5.24 3.15
N ILE A 194 -10.60 -6.06 2.73
CA ILE A 194 -10.83 -7.41 3.25
C ILE A 194 -11.14 -8.32 2.06
N ASN A 195 -10.41 -9.42 1.98
CA ASN A 195 -10.69 -10.58 1.15
C ASN A 195 -11.07 -11.77 2.05
N ASP A 196 -12.38 -12.05 2.16
CA ASP A 196 -12.94 -13.17 2.96
C ASP A 196 -13.60 -14.18 2.00
N ALA A 197 -12.82 -14.53 1.00
CA ALA A 197 -13.22 -15.34 -0.14
C ALA A 197 -13.49 -16.80 0.18
N ASP A 198 -12.55 -17.33 0.95
CA ASP A 198 -12.40 -18.73 1.25
C ASP A 198 -12.84 -18.95 2.69
N ASP A 199 -13.62 -20.00 2.92
CA ASP A 199 -14.34 -20.17 4.18
C ASP A 199 -13.39 -20.48 5.36
N ASP A 200 -12.18 -20.94 5.06
CA ASP A 200 -11.04 -21.23 5.95
C ASP A 200 -10.04 -20.08 6.07
N GLU A 201 -10.20 -18.95 5.36
CA GLU A 201 -9.15 -17.92 5.33
C GLU A 201 -9.73 -16.50 5.27
N VAL A 202 -9.13 -15.55 6.00
CA VAL A 202 -9.40 -14.12 5.81
C VAL A 202 -8.10 -13.38 5.64
N GLU A 203 -7.98 -12.69 4.51
CA GLU A 203 -6.90 -11.76 4.26
C GLU A 203 -7.44 -10.33 4.34
N PHE A 204 -6.68 -9.42 4.93
CA PHE A 204 -7.08 -8.02 4.97
C PHE A 204 -5.87 -7.10 5.15
N GLU A 205 -6.02 -5.88 4.65
CA GLU A 205 -5.03 -4.82 4.78
C GLU A 205 -5.39 -3.91 5.95
N ILE A 206 -4.37 -3.48 6.69
CA ILE A 206 -4.51 -2.54 7.80
C ILE A 206 -3.55 -1.36 7.66
N VAL A 207 -3.97 -0.20 8.14
CA VAL A 207 -3.18 1.04 8.14
C VAL A 207 -3.16 1.68 9.53
N LYS A 208 -2.00 2.20 9.93
CA LYS A 208 -1.85 3.08 11.10
C LYS A 208 -0.76 4.12 10.84
N GLY A 209 -1.19 5.38 10.74
CA GLY A 209 -0.30 6.46 10.30
C GLY A 209 0.18 6.15 8.88
N ASP A 210 1.50 6.11 8.72
CA ASP A 210 2.15 5.85 7.45
C ASP A 210 2.46 4.34 7.22
N HIS A 211 2.08 3.48 8.16
CA HIS A 211 2.41 2.05 8.10
C HIS A 211 1.22 1.22 7.62
N SER A 212 1.47 0.26 6.72
CA SER A 212 0.49 -0.73 6.28
C SER A 212 0.99 -2.16 6.49
N PHE A 213 0.10 -3.08 6.85
CA PHE A 213 0.39 -4.51 6.91
C PHE A 213 -0.71 -5.29 6.22
N GLU A 214 -0.35 -6.46 5.72
CA GLU A 214 -1.30 -7.48 5.29
C GLU A 214 -1.39 -8.52 6.41
N VAL A 215 -2.61 -8.92 6.72
CA VAL A 215 -2.90 -9.91 7.75
C VAL A 215 -3.67 -11.05 7.13
N ASN A 216 -3.18 -12.26 7.34
CA ASN A 216 -3.82 -13.48 6.93
C ASN A 216 -4.22 -14.28 8.18
N LEU A 217 -5.47 -14.72 8.23
CA LEU A 217 -6.05 -15.52 9.31
C LEU A 217 -6.53 -16.85 8.76
N GLU A 218 -5.84 -17.94 9.11
CA GLU A 218 -6.34 -19.31 8.87
C GLU A 218 -7.38 -19.65 9.94
N ARG A 219 -8.51 -20.23 9.53
CA ARG A 219 -9.70 -20.49 10.35
C ARG A 219 -10.10 -21.94 10.26
N ASP A 220 -10.51 -22.49 11.40
CA ASP A 220 -11.21 -23.76 11.44
C ASP A 220 -12.55 -23.66 10.68
N ASP A 221 -12.76 -24.58 9.73
CA ASP A 221 -13.91 -24.60 8.83
C ASP A 221 -15.26 -24.61 9.56
N ASP A 222 -15.36 -25.30 10.69
CA ASP A 222 -16.62 -25.51 11.39
C ASP A 222 -16.94 -24.36 12.36
N THR A 223 -15.93 -23.89 13.08
CA THR A 223 -16.10 -22.96 14.20
C THR A 223 -15.78 -21.51 13.84
N LYS A 224 -15.07 -21.29 12.73
CA LYS A 224 -14.51 -20.01 12.30
C LYS A 224 -13.60 -19.38 13.36
N VAL A 225 -13.01 -20.21 14.19
CA VAL A 225 -11.97 -19.80 15.14
C VAL A 225 -10.66 -19.79 14.39
N VAL A 226 -9.90 -18.71 14.54
CA VAL A 226 -8.60 -18.55 13.92
C VAL A 226 -7.59 -19.51 14.56
N GLU A 227 -6.92 -20.30 13.73
CA GLU A 227 -5.89 -21.26 14.13
C GLU A 227 -4.49 -20.67 13.96
N GLU A 228 -4.28 -19.85 12.92
CA GLU A 228 -3.03 -19.19 12.62
C GLU A 228 -3.24 -17.71 12.26
N VAL A 229 -2.28 -16.87 12.66
CA VAL A 229 -2.26 -15.44 12.33
C VAL A 229 -0.91 -15.15 11.70
N GLU A 230 -0.90 -14.80 10.42
CA GLU A 230 0.27 -14.32 9.72
C GLU A 230 0.15 -12.82 9.48
N ILE A 231 1.25 -12.11 9.73
CA ILE A 231 1.35 -10.66 9.50
C ILE A 231 2.58 -10.42 8.64
N SER A 232 2.33 -9.88 7.46
CA SER A 232 3.34 -9.58 6.47
C SER A 232 3.39 -8.07 6.20
N ASN A 233 4.52 -7.65 5.67
CA ASN A 233 4.68 -6.30 5.16
C ASN A 233 3.78 -6.15 3.95
N ASN A 234 2.98 -5.09 3.89
CA ASN A 234 2.08 -4.91 2.76
C ASN A 234 2.89 -4.53 1.52
N ILE A 235 3.03 -5.46 0.58
CA ILE A 235 3.75 -5.23 -0.67
C ILE A 235 2.79 -4.60 -1.69
N TRP A 236 1.49 -4.87 -1.66
CA TRP A 236 0.54 -4.38 -2.67
C TRP A 236 -0.64 -3.69 -2.00
N HIS A 237 -0.88 -2.45 -2.37
CA HIS A 237 -1.95 -1.67 -1.78
C HIS A 237 -3.21 -1.75 -2.64
N SER A 238 -4.33 -2.12 -2.02
CA SER A 238 -5.66 -1.79 -2.56
C SER A 238 -5.83 -0.28 -2.69
N GLU A 239 -6.79 0.16 -3.51
CA GLU A 239 -7.10 1.59 -3.65
C GLU A 239 -7.48 2.23 -2.31
N GLU A 240 -8.17 1.51 -1.44
CA GLU A 240 -8.54 1.97 -0.10
C GLU A 240 -7.33 2.16 0.82
N THR A 241 -6.32 1.28 0.71
CA THR A 241 -5.06 1.42 1.43
C THR A 241 -4.25 2.61 0.92
N GLU A 242 -4.13 2.76 -0.41
CA GLU A 242 -3.48 3.93 -1.01
C GLU A 242 -4.12 5.24 -0.52
N LYS A 243 -5.45 5.33 -0.52
CA LYS A 243 -6.20 6.48 0.00
C LYS A 243 -5.91 6.74 1.48
N ALA A 244 -5.89 5.69 2.30
CA ALA A 244 -5.62 5.81 3.74
C ALA A 244 -4.18 6.27 4.05
N LEU A 245 -3.22 5.90 3.20
CA LEU A 245 -1.83 6.34 3.26
C LEU A 245 -1.59 7.71 2.59
N GLY A 246 -2.59 8.27 1.91
CA GLY A 246 -2.47 9.54 1.18
C GLY A 246 -1.69 9.43 -0.13
N GLU A 247 -1.77 8.28 -0.82
CA GLU A 247 -1.05 7.94 -2.06
C GLU A 247 -1.85 8.23 -3.36
N ASP A 248 -2.95 8.99 -3.24
CA ASP A 248 -3.86 9.37 -4.34
C ASP A 248 -3.20 10.19 -5.47
#